data_AF-A0A8B6G3M8-F1
#
_entry.id   AF-A0A8B6G3M8-F1
#
_cell.length_a   1.000
_cell.length_b   1.000
_cell.length_c   1.000
_cell.angle_alpha   90.00
_cell.angle_beta   90.00
_cell.angle_gamma   90.00
#
_symmetry.space_group_name_H-M   'P 1'
#
loop_
_entity.id
_entity.type
_entity.pdbx_description
1 polymer ?
#
loop_
_entity_poly.entity_id
_entity_poly.type
_entity_poly.pdbx_seq_one_letter_code
_entity_poly.pdbx_strand_id
1 'polypeptide(L)'
;MNKSRTGRCPDNFIFYRQLDFCYQFRPTIKAAYISCPLGKLQRIDTEEKQNYTMKITADIELVYNAAICIQGKNTGSGWKFLDGTLMTYTNWGWNQPFKNANQLRMIRWKNYVWATTSDTVNCSYLCEYP
;
A
#
# COMPACT_ATOMS: atom_id res chain seq x y z
N MET A 1 10.40 14.52 -9.55
CA MET A 1 9.95 13.18 -9.98
C MET A 1 9.48 13.30 -11.42
N ASN A 2 10.02 12.50 -12.35
CA ASN A 2 9.62 12.57 -13.76
C ASN A 2 8.28 11.85 -13.95
N LYS A 3 7.19 12.61 -13.77
CA LYS A 3 5.81 12.16 -14.01
C LYS A 3 5.53 12.32 -15.51
N SER A 4 5.16 11.24 -16.20
CA SER A 4 4.65 11.32 -17.57
C SER A 4 3.20 10.84 -17.61
N ARG A 5 2.33 11.63 -18.26
CA ARG A 5 0.92 11.28 -18.51
C ARG A 5 0.69 10.52 -19.82
N THR A 6 1.74 10.20 -20.58
CA THR A 6 1.55 9.69 -21.96
C THR A 6 1.58 8.16 -22.05
N GLY A 7 0.46 7.58 -22.49
CA GLY A 7 0.34 6.31 -23.22
C GLY A 7 0.52 4.98 -22.50
N ARG A 8 1.13 4.93 -21.31
CA ARG A 8 1.35 3.65 -20.57
C ARG A 8 0.34 3.33 -19.48
N CYS A 9 -0.30 4.32 -18.90
CA CYS A 9 -1.19 4.12 -17.75
C CYS A 9 -2.65 4.36 -18.10
N PRO A 10 -3.59 3.67 -17.44
CA PRO A 10 -5.01 4.03 -17.49
C PRO A 10 -5.25 5.46 -17.00
N ASP A 11 -6.42 6.01 -17.35
CA ASP A 11 -6.81 7.34 -16.90
C ASP A 11 -6.72 7.51 -15.38
N ASN A 12 -6.19 8.65 -14.95
CA ASN A 12 -5.97 9.01 -13.54
C ASN A 12 -4.91 8.18 -12.80
N PHE A 13 -4.12 7.37 -13.50
CA PHE A 13 -2.89 6.80 -12.97
C PHE A 13 -1.67 7.66 -13.36
N ILE A 14 -0.66 7.65 -12.51
CA ILE A 14 0.63 8.32 -12.75
C ILE A 14 1.68 7.24 -12.94
N PHE A 15 2.44 7.31 -14.04
CA PHE A 15 3.55 6.39 -14.28
C PHE A 15 4.77 6.76 -13.44
N TYR A 16 5.33 5.77 -12.72
CA TYR A 16 6.57 5.90 -11.97
C TYR A 16 7.65 5.03 -12.62
N ARG A 17 8.43 5.65 -13.51
CA ARG A 17 9.44 4.97 -14.32
C ARG A 17 10.39 4.07 -13.52
N GLN A 18 10.75 4.45 -12.30
CA GLN A 18 11.70 3.68 -11.48
C GLN A 18 11.11 2.41 -10.89
N LEU A 19 9.79 2.36 -10.74
CA LEU A 19 9.10 1.14 -10.35
C LEU A 19 8.58 0.36 -11.56
N ASP A 20 8.48 1.00 -12.72
CA ASP A 20 7.78 0.50 -13.90
C ASP A 20 6.34 0.10 -13.57
N PHE A 21 5.67 0.94 -12.76
CA PHE A 21 4.27 0.78 -12.39
C PHE A 21 3.52 2.11 -12.50
N CYS A 22 2.23 1.99 -12.75
CA CYS A 22 1.25 3.06 -12.68
C CYS A 22 0.60 3.06 -11.29
N TYR A 23 0.53 4.23 -10.64
CA TYR A 23 -0.15 4.38 -9.35
C TYR A 23 -1.30 5.38 -9.41
N GLN A 24 -2.41 5.04 -8.79
CA GLN A 24 -3.55 5.93 -8.56
C GLN A 24 -3.81 6.07 -7.06
N PHE A 25 -3.80 7.30 -6.58
CA PHE A 25 -4.23 7.61 -5.22
C PHE A 25 -5.75 7.53 -5.09
N ARG A 26 -6.20 6.96 -3.98
CA ARG A 26 -7.60 6.89 -3.60
C ARG A 26 -7.79 7.44 -2.17
N PRO A 27 -8.84 8.25 -1.97
CA PRO A 27 -9.09 8.88 -0.68
C PRO A 27 -9.46 7.86 0.40
N THR A 28 -9.46 8.35 1.64
CA THR A 28 -9.72 7.54 2.83
C THR A 28 -11.08 6.85 2.80
N ILE A 29 -11.09 5.52 2.94
CA ILE A 29 -12.28 4.68 3.08
C ILE A 29 -11.99 3.57 4.11
N LYS A 30 -13.04 2.88 4.60
CA LYS A 30 -12.85 1.67 5.41
C LYS A 30 -12.08 0.62 4.62
N ALA A 31 -11.08 0.01 5.25
CA ALA A 31 -10.24 -1.02 4.68
C ALA A 31 -11.04 -2.18 4.03
N ALA A 32 -12.18 -2.56 4.62
CA ALA A 32 -13.13 -3.52 4.06
C ALA A 32 -13.59 -3.21 2.62
N TYR A 33 -13.67 -1.93 2.26
CA TYR A 33 -14.22 -1.45 0.98
C TYR A 33 -13.15 -1.02 -0.03
N ILE A 34 -11.87 -1.20 0.29
CA ILE A 34 -10.79 -0.90 -0.65
C ILE A 34 -10.90 -1.82 -1.87
N SER A 35 -11.01 -1.18 -3.03
CA SER A 35 -11.04 -1.82 -4.35
C SER A 35 -10.20 -1.03 -5.34
N CYS A 36 -9.61 -1.73 -6.31
CA CYS A 36 -8.83 -1.15 -7.39
C CYS A 36 -9.34 -1.71 -8.73
N PRO A 37 -10.36 -1.08 -9.35
CA PRO A 37 -11.05 -1.68 -10.49
C PRO A 37 -10.16 -1.97 -11.71
N LEU A 38 -9.16 -1.11 -11.92
CA LEU A 38 -8.21 -1.19 -13.03
C LEU A 38 -6.84 -1.69 -12.55
N GLY A 39 -6.74 -2.42 -11.43
CA GLY A 39 -5.45 -2.82 -10.89
C GLY A 39 -5.57 -3.63 -9.61
N LYS A 40 -4.60 -3.48 -8.71
CA LYS A 40 -4.64 -4.10 -7.38
C LYS A 40 -4.20 -3.11 -6.31
N LEU A 41 -4.53 -3.41 -5.06
CA LEU A 41 -3.97 -2.65 -3.94
C LEU A 41 -2.45 -2.75 -3.99
N GLN A 42 -1.77 -1.63 -3.73
CA GLN A 42 -0.32 -1.56 -3.80
C GLN A 42 0.36 -2.68 -3.00
N ARG A 43 1.31 -3.31 -3.67
CA ARG A 43 2.23 -4.30 -3.14
C ARG A 43 3.58 -3.65 -2.87
N ILE A 44 4.05 -3.75 -1.64
CA ILE A 44 5.41 -3.36 -1.28
C ILE A 44 6.19 -4.62 -0.97
N ASP A 45 6.98 -5.09 -1.93
CA ASP A 45 7.76 -6.32 -1.84
C ASP A 45 9.28 -6.10 -1.95
N THR A 46 9.71 -4.84 -2.02
CA THR A 46 11.12 -4.45 -2.00
C THR A 46 11.31 -3.16 -1.20
N GLU A 47 12.52 -2.96 -0.70
CA GLU A 47 12.92 -1.70 -0.07
C GLU A 47 12.82 -0.51 -1.04
N GLU A 48 13.13 -0.73 -2.32
CA GLU A 48 12.96 0.30 -3.34
C GLU A 48 11.50 0.75 -3.46
N LYS A 49 10.55 -0.19 -3.56
CA LYS A 49 9.11 0.14 -3.57
C LYS A 49 8.67 0.83 -2.28
N GLN A 50 9.20 0.45 -1.13
CA GLN A 50 8.95 1.13 0.13
C GLN A 50 9.37 2.60 0.04
N ASN A 51 10.62 2.85 -0.35
CA ASN A 51 11.18 4.21 -0.46
C ASN A 51 10.45 5.07 -1.50
N TYR A 52 10.00 4.50 -2.61
CA TYR A 52 9.18 5.24 -3.57
C TYR A 52 7.77 5.49 -3.06
N THR A 53 7.15 4.53 -2.39
CA THR A 53 5.84 4.74 -1.76
C THR A 53 5.91 5.87 -0.74
N MET A 54 7.01 5.96 0.02
CA MET A 54 7.28 7.08 0.94
C MET A 54 7.22 8.41 0.22
N LYS A 55 7.90 8.53 -0.92
CA LYS A 55 7.90 9.73 -1.75
C LYS A 55 6.54 10.04 -2.36
N ILE A 56 5.79 9.02 -2.81
CA ILE A 56 4.46 9.20 -3.42
C ILE A 56 3.46 9.75 -2.41
N THR A 57 3.47 9.20 -1.19
CA THR A 57 2.45 9.51 -0.19
C THR A 57 2.89 10.52 0.84
N ALA A 58 4.11 11.06 0.79
CA ALA A 58 4.55 12.15 1.66
C ALA A 58 3.62 13.36 1.54
N ASP A 59 3.31 13.79 0.31
CA ASP A 59 2.39 14.90 0.05
C ASP A 59 0.95 14.57 0.54
N ILE A 60 0.55 13.30 0.44
CA ILE A 60 -0.76 12.82 0.86
C ILE A 60 -0.89 12.80 2.38
N GLU A 61 0.10 12.26 3.09
CA GLU A 61 0.12 12.18 4.56
C GLU A 61 0.09 13.57 5.17
N LEU A 62 0.77 14.55 4.56
CA LEU A 62 0.76 15.95 4.98
C LEU A 62 -0.62 16.61 4.80
N VAL A 63 -1.29 16.34 3.67
CA VAL A 63 -2.58 16.98 3.35
C VAL A 63 -3.75 16.33 4.09
N TYR A 64 -3.72 15.02 4.29
CA TYR A 64 -4.87 14.25 4.78
C TYR A 64 -4.68 13.65 6.17
N ASN A 65 -3.47 13.72 6.76
CA ASN A 65 -3.12 13.05 8.02
C ASN A 65 -3.59 11.58 8.06
N ALA A 66 -3.51 10.91 6.91
CA ALA A 66 -4.14 9.62 6.67
C ALA A 66 -3.11 8.49 6.66
N ALA A 67 -3.43 7.36 7.30
CA ALA A 67 -2.71 6.12 7.10
C ALA A 67 -2.91 5.62 5.66
N ILE A 68 -1.90 4.92 5.12
CA ILE A 68 -1.98 4.31 3.79
C ILE A 68 -2.14 2.79 3.94
N CYS A 69 -3.23 2.24 3.43
CA CYS A 69 -3.42 0.80 3.38
C CYS A 69 -2.62 0.18 2.24
N ILE A 70 -1.97 -0.95 2.53
CA ILE A 70 -1.19 -1.76 1.60
C ILE A 70 -1.67 -3.21 1.60
N GLN A 71 -1.29 -3.96 0.58
CA GLN A 71 -1.70 -5.34 0.36
C GLN A 71 -1.05 -6.28 1.40
N GLY A 72 -1.85 -7.01 2.20
CA GLY A 72 -1.31 -8.05 3.08
C GLY A 72 -2.32 -8.81 3.95
N LYS A 73 -2.02 -10.07 4.25
CA LYS A 73 -2.81 -10.94 5.14
C LYS A 73 -1.91 -11.96 5.85
N ASN A 74 -2.18 -12.24 7.12
CA ASN A 74 -1.55 -13.34 7.84
C ASN A 74 -2.30 -14.65 7.56
N THR A 75 -1.57 -15.72 7.25
CA THR A 75 -2.12 -17.04 6.93
C THR A 75 -1.75 -18.11 7.97
N GLY A 76 -1.22 -17.73 9.12
CA GLY A 76 -0.70 -18.65 10.15
C GLY A 76 0.68 -19.23 9.77
N SER A 77 0.91 -19.49 8.49
CA SER A 77 2.23 -19.84 7.94
C SER A 77 3.10 -18.61 7.59
N GLY A 78 2.71 -17.41 8.05
CA GLY A 78 3.35 -16.14 7.74
C GLY A 78 2.47 -15.18 6.94
N TRP A 79 3.06 -14.01 6.63
CA TRP A 79 2.41 -12.92 5.90
C TRP A 79 2.51 -13.13 4.40
N LYS A 80 1.37 -12.95 3.71
CA LYS A 80 1.24 -13.10 2.27
C LYS A 80 0.55 -11.89 1.68
N PHE A 81 0.89 -11.57 0.44
CA PHE A 81 0.11 -10.65 -0.38
C PHE A 81 -1.28 -11.26 -0.66
N LEU A 82 -2.25 -10.42 -1.05
CA LEU A 82 -3.62 -10.89 -1.34
C LEU A 82 -3.71 -11.86 -2.54
N ASP A 83 -2.64 -11.95 -3.36
CA ASP A 83 -2.49 -12.94 -4.43
C ASP A 83 -1.94 -14.30 -3.93
N GLY A 84 -1.63 -14.42 -2.63
CA GLY A 84 -1.08 -15.63 -2.03
C GLY A 84 0.46 -15.71 -2.04
N THR A 85 1.15 -14.78 -2.70
CA THR A 85 2.62 -14.71 -2.70
C THR A 85 3.13 -14.45 -1.29
N LEU A 86 4.14 -15.18 -0.85
CA LEU A 86 4.78 -14.95 0.45
C LEU A 86 5.49 -13.59 0.49
N MET A 87 5.34 -12.86 1.59
CA MET A 87 6.12 -11.64 1.81
C MET A 87 7.54 -12.00 2.24
N THR A 88 8.52 -11.61 1.43
CA THR A 88 9.96 -11.75 1.73
C THR A 88 10.56 -10.45 2.26
N TYR A 89 10.01 -9.31 1.85
CA TYR A 89 10.33 -7.99 2.39
C TYR A 89 9.27 -7.55 3.38
N THR A 90 9.69 -7.06 4.54
CA THR A 90 8.80 -6.45 5.53
C THR A 90 9.42 -5.24 6.18
N ASN A 91 8.63 -4.20 6.43
CA ASN A 91 9.06 -3.01 7.15
C ASN A 91 8.20 -2.77 8.41
N TRP A 92 8.10 -3.77 9.29
CA TRP A 92 7.26 -3.69 10.48
C TRP A 92 7.72 -2.60 11.46
N GLY A 93 6.75 -1.90 12.04
CA GLY A 93 7.01 -1.00 13.15
C GLY A 93 7.37 -1.75 14.42
N TRP A 94 7.87 -1.01 15.41
CA TRP A 94 8.13 -1.56 16.74
C TRP A 94 6.88 -2.27 17.29
N ASN A 95 7.07 -3.49 17.79
CA ASN A 95 5.99 -4.37 18.28
C ASN A 95 4.91 -4.77 17.26
N GLN A 96 5.20 -4.66 15.95
CA GLN A 96 4.37 -5.20 14.87
C GLN A 96 5.04 -6.42 14.23
N PRO A 97 4.26 -7.34 13.64
CA PRO A 97 2.80 -7.44 13.68
C PRO A 97 2.28 -7.87 15.07
N PHE A 98 1.07 -7.44 15.46
CA PHE A 98 0.47 -7.92 16.71
C PHE A 98 0.09 -9.41 16.60
N LYS A 99 0.44 -10.21 17.63
CA LYS A 99 0.21 -11.67 17.65
C LYS A 99 -1.25 -12.09 17.41
N ASN A 100 -2.21 -11.25 17.77
CA ASN A 100 -3.65 -11.54 17.64
C ASN A 100 -4.32 -10.85 16.44
N ALA A 101 -3.55 -10.25 15.53
CA ALA A 101 -4.09 -9.63 14.33
C ALA A 101 -4.54 -10.70 13.31
N ASN A 102 -5.71 -11.28 13.54
CA ASN A 102 -6.33 -12.28 12.67
C ASN A 102 -7.06 -11.67 11.46
N GLN A 103 -7.13 -10.34 11.40
CA GLN A 103 -7.80 -9.57 10.36
C GLN A 103 -7.03 -8.27 10.17
N LEU A 104 -6.91 -7.64 9.00
CA LEU A 104 -6.92 -8.03 7.59
C LEU A 104 -6.42 -6.73 6.95
N ARG A 105 -5.37 -6.79 6.14
CA ARG A 105 -4.62 -5.63 5.61
C ARG A 105 -3.66 -4.97 6.59
N MET A 106 -2.63 -4.38 6.01
CA MET A 106 -1.55 -3.68 6.69
C MET A 106 -1.69 -2.20 6.39
N ILE A 107 -1.40 -1.36 7.38
CA ILE A 107 -1.27 0.08 7.16
C ILE A 107 0.19 0.46 7.25
N ARG A 108 0.61 1.33 6.35
CA ARG A 108 1.76 2.18 6.61
C ARG A 108 1.32 3.26 7.60
N TRP A 109 2.01 3.27 8.74
CA TRP A 109 1.79 4.17 9.86
C TRP A 109 2.91 5.22 9.93
N LYS A 110 2.79 6.17 10.86
CA LYS A 110 3.77 7.25 11.08
C LYS A 110 5.21 6.70 11.10
N ASN A 111 6.15 7.47 10.56
CA ASN A 111 7.56 7.06 10.37
C ASN A 111 7.76 5.93 9.35
N TYR A 112 6.81 5.77 8.41
CA TYR A 112 6.97 4.92 7.23
C TYR A 112 7.04 3.41 7.50
N VAL A 113 6.72 2.98 8.72
CA VAL A 113 6.70 1.56 9.12
C VAL A 113 5.30 0.96 9.00
N TRP A 114 5.22 -0.37 9.01
CA TRP A 114 3.98 -1.10 8.82
C TRP A 114 3.38 -1.56 10.15
N ALA A 115 2.05 -1.51 10.23
CA ALA A 115 1.29 -2.04 11.34
C ALA A 115 0.11 -2.89 10.85
N THR A 116 -0.25 -3.86 11.67
CA THR A 116 -1.48 -4.64 11.49
C THR A 116 -2.70 -3.81 11.89
N THR A 117 -3.82 -4.02 11.20
CA THR A 117 -5.05 -3.27 11.47
C THR A 117 -6.29 -4.11 11.17
N SER A 118 -7.44 -3.71 11.74
CA SER A 118 -8.74 -4.30 11.41
C SER A 118 -9.30 -3.71 10.11
N ASP A 119 -10.17 -4.46 9.43
CA ASP A 119 -10.88 -3.98 8.22
C ASP A 119 -11.81 -2.78 8.47
N THR A 120 -12.04 -2.42 9.74
CA THR A 120 -12.84 -1.27 10.15
C THR A 120 -12.07 0.04 10.14
N VAL A 121 -10.74 0.01 10.02
CA VAL A 121 -9.92 1.22 9.97
C VAL A 121 -10.11 1.97 8.65
N ASN A 122 -10.19 3.28 8.77
CA ASN A 122 -10.19 4.20 7.64
C ASN A 122 -8.75 4.49 7.22
N CYS A 123 -8.45 4.30 5.93
CA CYS A 123 -7.15 4.60 5.37
C CYS A 123 -7.31 5.05 3.91
N SER A 124 -6.42 5.92 3.48
CA SER A 124 -6.21 6.14 2.05
C SER A 124 -5.41 4.98 1.46
N TYR A 125 -5.35 4.87 0.14
CA TYR A 125 -4.65 3.74 -0.49
C TYR A 125 -4.16 4.08 -1.89
N LEU A 126 -3.18 3.31 -2.35
CA LEU A 126 -2.69 3.36 -3.72
C LEU A 126 -3.16 2.11 -4.47
N CYS A 127 -3.76 2.32 -5.63
CA CYS A 127 -3.93 1.27 -6.61
C CYS A 127 -2.70 1.21 -7.51
N GLU A 128 -2.15 0.02 -7.72
CA GLU A 128 -1.07 -0.25 -8.67
C GLU A 128 -1.60 -0.97 -9.91
N TYR A 129 -1.06 -0.59 -11.06
CA TYR A 129 -1.29 -1.23 -12.35
C TYR A 129 0.05 -1.41 -13.06
N PRO A 130 0.36 -2.61 -13.59
CA PRO A 130 1.60 -2.88 -14.33
C PRO A 130 1.73 -2.02 -15.59
#